data_AF-F3NE68-F1
#
_entry.id   AF-F3NE68-F1
#
_cell.length_a   1.000
_cell.length_b   1.000
_cell.length_c   1.000
_cell.angle_alpha   90.00
_cell.angle_beta   90.00
_cell.angle_gamma   90.00
#
_symmetry.space_group_name_H-M   'P 1'
#
loop_
_entity.id
_entity.type
_entity.pdbx_description
1 polymer ?
#
loop_
_entity_poly.entity_id
_entity_poly.type
_entity_poly.pdbx_seq_one_letter_code
_entity_poly.pdbx_strand_id
1 'polypeptide(L)'
;MRGAAEAFNAELAAQLTGATAHAQYVMAGLGATAMLPVISDAQILLPGVFAQLTVPSFEYPRIDAPPALRLIGALPPGPPTVWQPPSWWPELSQRRVVALTQGTVADHDLTDLVQPALDALADEGVLVVAGLGGREIVAGELRVPSNARVVERAC
;
A
#
# COMPACT_ATOMS: atom_id res chain seq x y z
N MET A 1 18.97 -18.67 -3.37
CA MET A 1 17.82 -17.74 -3.51
C MET A 1 16.82 -18.16 -4.57
N ARG A 2 17.21 -18.57 -5.81
CA ARG A 2 16.25 -19.00 -6.85
C ARG A 2 15.26 -20.09 -6.42
N GLY A 3 15.74 -21.19 -5.84
CA GLY A 3 14.86 -22.30 -5.47
C GLY A 3 13.77 -21.96 -4.43
N ALA A 4 14.03 -21.01 -3.53
CA ALA A 4 13.03 -20.58 -2.55
C ALA A 4 11.96 -19.69 -3.20
N ALA A 5 12.36 -18.79 -4.12
CA ALA A 5 11.43 -17.96 -4.88
C ALA A 5 10.59 -18.81 -5.85
N GLU A 6 11.20 -19.78 -6.52
CA GLU A 6 10.50 -20.71 -7.41
C GLU A 6 9.47 -21.56 -6.66
N ALA A 7 9.84 -22.10 -5.48
CA ALA A 7 8.92 -22.86 -4.65
C ALA A 7 7.75 -22.01 -4.15
N PHE A 8 8.03 -20.79 -3.67
CA PHE A 8 6.98 -19.84 -3.27
C PHE A 8 6.05 -19.50 -4.42
N ASN A 9 6.59 -19.21 -5.61
CA ASN A 9 5.78 -18.90 -6.80
C ASN A 9 4.92 -20.09 -7.22
N ALA A 10 5.44 -21.32 -7.13
CA ALA A 10 4.67 -22.53 -7.42
C ALA A 10 3.52 -22.74 -6.43
N GLU A 11 3.76 -22.49 -5.14
CA GLU A 11 2.72 -22.56 -4.11
C GLU A 11 1.63 -21.51 -4.33
N LEU A 12 2.01 -20.26 -4.60
CA LEU A 12 1.08 -19.18 -4.92
C LEU A 12 0.28 -19.50 -6.18
N ALA A 13 0.92 -20.03 -7.23
CA ALA A 13 0.26 -20.47 -8.45
C ALA A 13 -0.79 -21.54 -8.18
N ALA A 14 -0.47 -22.53 -7.33
CA ALA A 14 -1.40 -23.56 -6.93
C ALA A 14 -2.63 -22.98 -6.21
N GLN A 15 -2.42 -22.05 -5.27
CA GLN A 15 -3.50 -21.36 -4.55
C GLN A 15 -4.41 -20.54 -5.48
N LEU A 16 -3.85 -20.00 -6.58
CA LEU A 16 -4.57 -19.18 -7.55
C LEU A 16 -5.16 -19.97 -8.73
N THR A 17 -5.10 -21.30 -8.73
CA THR A 17 -5.58 -22.15 -9.84
C THR A 17 -7.04 -21.87 -10.20
N GLY A 18 -7.93 -21.83 -9.20
CA GLY A 18 -9.36 -21.59 -9.42
C GLY A 18 -9.65 -20.21 -10.00
N ALA A 19 -8.99 -19.17 -9.47
CA ALA A 19 -9.11 -17.80 -9.97
C ALA A 19 -8.58 -17.68 -11.42
N THR A 20 -7.46 -18.34 -11.70
CA THR A 20 -6.85 -18.38 -13.05
C THR A 20 -7.78 -19.08 -14.05
N ALA A 21 -8.35 -20.23 -13.69
CA ALA A 21 -9.31 -20.93 -14.54
C ALA A 21 -10.58 -20.12 -14.80
N HIS A 22 -11.09 -19.43 -13.79
CA HIS A 22 -12.25 -18.54 -13.96
C HIS A 22 -11.95 -17.36 -14.89
N ALA A 23 -10.81 -16.69 -14.70
CA ALA A 23 -10.38 -15.62 -15.59
C ALA A 23 -10.18 -16.13 -17.02
N GLN A 24 -9.61 -17.31 -17.21
CA GLN A 24 -9.45 -17.93 -18.54
C GLN A 24 -10.80 -18.14 -19.21
N TYR A 25 -11.78 -18.67 -18.48
CA TYR A 25 -13.13 -18.89 -18.98
C TYR A 25 -13.79 -17.57 -19.43
N VAL A 26 -13.72 -16.52 -18.60
CA VAL A 26 -14.27 -15.21 -18.92
C VAL A 26 -13.61 -14.62 -20.17
N MET A 27 -12.27 -14.64 -20.22
CA MET A 27 -11.51 -14.08 -21.34
C MET A 27 -11.77 -14.85 -22.65
N ALA A 28 -11.87 -16.18 -22.60
CA ALA A 28 -12.24 -16.99 -23.75
C ALA A 28 -13.65 -16.65 -24.26
N GLY A 29 -14.61 -16.41 -23.34
CA GLY A 29 -15.95 -15.92 -23.68
C GLY A 29 -15.97 -14.55 -24.36
N LEU A 30 -14.95 -13.72 -24.12
CA LEU A 30 -14.74 -12.42 -24.79
C LEU A 30 -13.93 -12.53 -26.09
N GLY A 31 -13.57 -13.75 -26.52
CA GLY A 31 -12.84 -13.99 -27.77
C GLY A 31 -11.32 -14.01 -27.62
N ALA A 32 -10.78 -13.99 -26.40
CA ALA A 32 -9.35 -14.20 -26.20
C ALA A 32 -8.96 -15.64 -26.57
N THR A 33 -7.93 -15.79 -27.40
CA THR A 33 -7.44 -17.09 -27.87
C THR A 33 -6.19 -17.56 -27.13
N ALA A 34 -5.57 -16.68 -26.34
CA ALA A 34 -4.38 -16.99 -25.56
C ALA A 34 -4.74 -17.69 -24.24
N MET A 35 -3.86 -18.60 -23.83
CA MET A 35 -3.87 -19.10 -22.46
C MET A 35 -3.28 -18.03 -21.53
N LEU A 36 -3.97 -17.79 -20.43
CA LEU A 36 -3.49 -16.92 -19.37
C LEU A 36 -2.40 -17.64 -18.57
N PRO A 37 -1.32 -16.92 -18.19
CA PRO A 37 -0.49 -17.37 -17.08
C PRO A 37 -1.31 -17.33 -15.78
N VAL A 38 -0.68 -17.69 -14.65
CA VAL A 38 -1.27 -17.46 -13.32
C VAL A 38 -1.79 -16.03 -13.25
N ILE A 39 -2.99 -15.83 -12.70
CA ILE A 39 -3.68 -14.54 -12.77
C ILE A 39 -2.87 -13.36 -12.20
N SER A 40 -2.01 -13.60 -11.20
CA SER A 40 -1.07 -12.61 -10.66
C SER A 40 0.05 -12.21 -11.62
N ASP A 41 0.45 -13.11 -12.53
CA ASP A 41 1.47 -12.84 -13.55
C ASP A 41 0.83 -12.23 -14.80
N ALA A 42 -0.45 -12.52 -15.06
CA ALA A 42 -1.18 -12.03 -16.21
C ALA A 42 -1.15 -10.49 -16.30
N GLN A 43 -1.26 -9.81 -15.16
CA GLN A 43 -1.18 -8.35 -15.07
C GLN A 43 0.20 -7.79 -15.46
N ILE A 44 1.27 -8.59 -15.38
CA ILE A 44 2.65 -8.20 -15.70
C ILE A 44 3.03 -8.63 -17.12
N LEU A 45 2.64 -9.85 -17.52
CA LEU A 45 3.13 -10.50 -18.74
C LEU A 45 2.29 -10.23 -19.98
N LEU A 46 0.99 -9.96 -19.84
CA LEU A 46 0.10 -9.77 -20.98
C LEU A 46 0.10 -8.34 -21.56
N PRO A 47 0.19 -7.26 -20.76
CA PRO A 47 0.25 -5.92 -21.32
C PRO A 47 1.50 -5.71 -22.19
N GLY A 48 1.37 -4.92 -23.25
CA GLY A 48 2.54 -4.50 -24.05
C GLY A 48 3.54 -3.65 -23.26
N VAL A 49 3.08 -3.01 -22.18
CA VAL A 49 3.91 -2.30 -21.19
C VAL A 49 3.35 -2.54 -19.80
N PHE A 50 4.22 -2.88 -18.85
CA PHE A 50 3.93 -2.88 -17.42
C PHE A 50 4.77 -1.80 -16.74
N ALA A 51 4.12 -0.73 -16.28
CA ALA A 51 4.77 0.43 -15.69
C ALA A 51 4.81 0.30 -14.16
N GLN A 52 5.97 -0.06 -13.61
CA GLN A 52 6.22 -0.19 -12.18
C GLN A 52 6.69 1.16 -11.61
N LEU A 53 6.04 1.62 -10.53
CA LEU A 53 6.31 2.89 -9.87
C LEU A 53 7.53 2.81 -8.93
N THR A 54 8.71 2.63 -9.51
CA THR A 54 9.97 2.41 -8.77
C THR A 54 11.17 2.85 -9.63
N VAL A 55 12.38 2.76 -9.06
CA VAL A 55 13.65 2.98 -9.77
C VAL A 55 14.58 1.79 -9.60
N PRO A 56 15.56 1.56 -10.50
CA PRO A 56 16.44 0.39 -10.43
C PRO A 56 17.14 0.21 -9.07
N SER A 57 17.53 1.30 -8.40
CA SER A 57 18.23 1.23 -7.12
C SER A 57 17.35 0.80 -5.94
N PHE A 58 16.03 0.73 -6.13
CA PHE A 58 15.06 0.26 -5.14
C PHE A 58 14.59 -1.18 -5.42
N GLU A 59 14.99 -1.76 -6.55
CA GLU A 59 14.59 -3.09 -6.98
C GLU A 59 15.74 -4.08 -6.85
N TYR A 60 15.41 -5.34 -6.54
CA TYR A 60 16.38 -6.42 -6.64
C TYR A 60 16.76 -6.64 -8.11
N PRO A 61 18.04 -6.90 -8.44
CA PRO A 61 18.44 -7.23 -9.80
C PRO A 61 17.68 -8.46 -10.34
N ARG A 62 16.82 -8.24 -11.34
CA ARG A 62 16.01 -9.27 -11.99
C ARG A 62 16.54 -9.54 -13.39
N ILE A 63 17.32 -10.61 -13.54
CA ILE A 63 17.88 -10.99 -14.84
C ILE A 63 16.82 -11.59 -15.79
N ASP A 64 15.68 -11.98 -15.25
CA ASP A 64 14.54 -12.61 -15.90
C ASP A 64 13.33 -11.66 -15.99
N ALA A 65 13.56 -10.35 -15.81
CA ALA A 65 12.52 -9.35 -15.95
C ALA A 65 11.91 -9.40 -17.37
N PRO A 66 10.58 -9.37 -17.51
CA PRO A 66 9.94 -9.40 -18.82
C PRO A 66 10.28 -8.13 -19.61
N PRO A 67 10.41 -8.22 -20.95
CA PRO A 67 10.78 -7.07 -21.78
C PRO A 67 9.73 -5.94 -21.77
N ALA A 68 8.51 -6.21 -21.29
CA ALA A 68 7.45 -5.22 -21.11
C ALA A 68 7.61 -4.37 -19.83
N LEU A 69 8.44 -4.78 -18.86
CA LEU A 69 8.65 -4.05 -17.61
C LEU A 69 9.33 -2.69 -17.88
N ARG A 70 8.74 -1.62 -17.35
CA ARG A 70 9.32 -0.27 -17.32
C ARG A 70 9.29 0.23 -15.88
N LEU A 71 10.46 0.56 -15.34
CA LEU A 71 10.55 1.24 -14.05
C LEU A 71 10.44 2.74 -14.33
N ILE A 72 9.34 3.37 -13.92
CA ILE A 72 8.99 4.74 -14.32
C ILE A 72 9.15 5.78 -13.19
N GLY A 73 9.68 5.38 -12.04
CA GLY A 73 9.82 6.23 -10.87
C GLY A 73 8.49 6.53 -10.18
N ALA A 74 8.48 7.58 -9.37
CA ALA A 74 7.27 8.06 -8.70
C ALA A 74 6.37 8.82 -9.69
N LEU A 75 5.06 8.69 -9.52
CA LEU A 75 4.12 9.56 -10.23
C LEU A 75 4.32 11.01 -9.74
N PRO A 76 4.20 12.01 -10.63
CA PRO A 76 4.18 13.39 -10.20
C PRO A 76 3.03 13.62 -9.22
N PRO A 77 3.19 14.52 -8.24
CA PRO A 77 2.08 14.88 -7.37
C PRO A 77 0.91 15.41 -8.22
N GLY A 78 -0.31 15.15 -7.76
CA GLY A 78 -1.50 15.71 -8.38
C GLY A 78 -1.48 17.25 -8.36
N PRO A 79 -2.40 17.90 -9.10
CA PRO A 79 -2.52 19.36 -9.07
C PRO A 79 -2.73 19.83 -7.62
N PRO A 80 -2.19 21.01 -7.25
CA PRO A 80 -2.34 21.53 -5.90
C PRO A 80 -3.82 21.68 -5.56
N THR A 81 -4.27 21.00 -4.52
CA THR A 81 -5.61 21.19 -3.98
C THR A 81 -5.60 22.37 -3.02
N VAL A 82 -6.67 23.17 -3.01
CA VAL A 82 -6.88 24.16 -1.95
C VAL A 82 -7.03 23.39 -0.65
N TRP A 83 -6.01 23.44 0.19
CA TRP A 83 -5.98 22.76 1.48
C TRP A 83 -5.89 23.81 2.59
N GLN A 84 -6.73 23.65 3.61
CA GLN A 84 -6.71 24.49 4.79
C GLN A 84 -6.10 23.69 5.94
N PRO A 85 -5.00 24.15 6.54
CA PRO A 85 -4.39 23.47 7.66
C PRO A 85 -5.35 23.44 8.86
N PRO A 86 -5.39 22.32 9.61
CA PRO A 86 -6.08 22.31 10.90
C PRO A 86 -5.40 23.26 11.88
N SER A 87 -6.12 23.68 12.91
CA SER A 87 -5.64 24.66 13.91
C SER A 87 -4.35 24.24 14.62
N TRP A 88 -4.11 22.93 14.78
CA TRP A 88 -2.91 22.38 15.41
C TRP A 88 -1.69 22.34 14.47
N TRP A 89 -1.86 22.56 13.16
CA TRP A 89 -0.78 22.43 12.17
C TRP A 89 0.52 23.20 12.51
N PRO A 90 0.48 24.42 13.09
CA PRO A 90 1.69 25.12 13.49
C PRO A 90 2.60 24.34 14.45
N GLU A 91 2.06 23.39 15.21
CA GLU A 91 2.81 22.53 16.14
C GLU A 91 3.87 21.66 15.43
N LEU A 92 3.66 21.32 14.14
CA LEU A 92 4.62 20.51 13.35
C LEU A 92 6.00 21.14 13.26
N SER A 93 6.08 22.48 13.28
CA SER A 93 7.35 23.22 13.21
C SER A 93 8.08 23.30 14.55
N GLN A 94 7.42 22.93 15.64
CA GLN A 94 7.90 23.15 17.01
C GLN A 94 8.37 21.86 17.70
N ARG A 95 8.01 20.70 17.15
CA ARG A 95 8.25 19.39 17.77
C ARG A 95 8.76 18.38 16.75
N ARG A 96 9.41 17.33 17.24
CA ARG A 96 9.70 16.15 16.43
C ARG A 96 8.38 15.44 16.15
N VAL A 97 8.13 15.08 14.90
CA VAL A 97 6.85 14.51 14.46
C VAL A 97 7.00 13.03 14.14
N VAL A 98 6.06 12.22 14.62
CA VAL A 98 5.87 10.83 14.22
C VAL A 98 4.60 10.76 13.38
N ALA A 99 4.74 10.49 12.08
CA ALA A 99 3.60 10.19 11.22
C ALA A 99 3.21 8.71 11.39
N LEU A 100 1.98 8.46 11.81
CA LEU A 100 1.46 7.12 12.10
C LEU A 100 0.32 6.79 11.14
N THR A 101 0.47 5.71 10.37
CA THR A 101 -0.58 5.19 9.48
C THR A 101 -0.56 3.66 9.47
N GLN A 102 -1.71 3.03 9.24
CA GLN A 102 -1.87 1.56 9.17
C GLN A 102 -2.25 1.10 7.75
N GLY A 103 -1.97 1.93 6.74
CA GLY A 103 -2.46 1.70 5.38
C GLY A 103 -3.99 1.64 5.30
N THR A 104 -4.54 1.39 4.13
CA THR A 104 -6.01 1.32 3.91
C THR A 104 -6.56 -0.10 3.93
N VAL A 105 -5.68 -1.10 3.83
CA VAL A 105 -6.07 -2.52 3.78
C VAL A 105 -6.21 -3.11 5.17
N ALA A 106 -5.36 -2.71 6.12
CA ALA A 106 -5.38 -3.22 7.49
C ALA A 106 -6.20 -2.34 8.44
N ASP A 107 -7.04 -1.43 7.95
CA ASP A 107 -7.70 -0.36 8.74
C ASP A 107 -8.99 -0.81 9.46
N HIS A 108 -9.15 -2.11 9.70
CA HIS A 108 -10.36 -2.68 10.31
C HIS A 108 -10.27 -2.74 11.84
N ASP A 109 -9.07 -3.00 12.36
CA ASP A 109 -8.78 -3.09 13.79
C ASP A 109 -7.61 -2.17 14.13
N LEU A 110 -7.91 -1.03 14.73
CA LEU A 110 -6.90 -0.06 15.12
C LEU A 110 -6.03 -0.54 16.29
N THR A 111 -6.37 -1.67 16.92
CA THR A 111 -5.55 -2.26 17.99
C THR A 111 -4.35 -3.04 17.47
N ASP A 112 -4.28 -3.31 16.17
CA ASP A 112 -3.13 -3.98 15.54
C ASP A 112 -1.87 -3.09 15.52
N LEU A 113 -2.01 -1.78 15.34
CA LEU A 113 -0.87 -0.85 15.28
C LEU A 113 -1.17 0.54 15.85
N VAL A 114 -2.28 1.18 15.47
CA VAL A 114 -2.55 2.59 15.83
C VAL A 114 -2.65 2.77 17.35
N GLN A 115 -3.53 2.04 18.03
CA GLN A 115 -3.74 2.18 19.48
C GLN A 115 -2.48 1.81 20.27
N PRO A 116 -1.78 0.69 20.02
CA PRO A 116 -0.52 0.38 20.69
C PRO A 116 0.55 1.45 20.50
N ALA A 117 0.67 2.02 19.30
CA ALA A 117 1.64 3.09 19.03
C ALA A 117 1.30 4.39 19.77
N LEU A 118 0.01 4.76 19.86
CA LEU A 118 -0.44 5.90 20.65
C LEU A 118 -0.13 5.70 22.14
N ASP A 119 -0.44 4.53 22.68
CA ASP A 119 -0.17 4.20 24.09
C ASP A 119 1.35 4.22 24.38
N ALA A 120 2.17 3.65 23.49
CA ALA A 120 3.63 3.58 23.66
C ALA A 120 4.33 4.94 23.55
N LEU A 121 3.77 5.88 22.79
CA LEU A 121 4.36 7.19 22.55
C LEU A 121 3.76 8.30 23.43
N ALA A 122 2.84 7.98 24.34
CA ALA A 122 2.06 8.97 25.09
C ALA A 122 2.93 9.93 25.92
N ASP A 123 4.02 9.42 26.50
CA ASP A 123 4.94 10.19 27.36
C ASP A 123 6.19 10.68 26.63
N GLU A 124 6.31 10.39 25.34
CA GLU A 124 7.46 10.79 24.53
C GLU A 124 7.38 12.27 24.11
N GLY A 125 8.55 12.91 24.02
CA GLY A 125 8.72 14.31 23.61
C GLY A 125 8.46 14.59 22.13
N VAL A 126 7.51 13.87 21.51
CA VAL A 126 7.14 13.95 20.09
C VAL A 126 5.69 14.38 19.92
N LEU A 127 5.35 14.84 18.73
CA LEU A 127 3.97 15.01 18.26
C LEU A 127 3.61 13.82 17.37
N VAL A 128 2.61 13.03 17.77
CA VAL A 128 2.13 11.92 16.95
C VAL A 128 0.98 12.41 16.07
N VAL A 129 1.09 12.24 14.75
CA VAL A 129 0.00 12.54 13.80
C VAL A 129 -0.46 11.23 13.19
N ALA A 130 -1.62 10.76 13.62
CA ALA A 130 -2.22 9.51 13.17
C ALA A 130 -3.22 9.76 12.04
N GLY A 131 -2.96 9.21 10.86
CA GLY A 131 -3.84 9.25 9.70
C GLY A 131 -4.56 7.92 9.48
N LEU A 132 -5.89 7.93 9.51
CA LEU A 132 -6.73 6.72 9.43
C LEU A 132 -7.25 6.42 8.02
N GLY A 133 -6.47 6.68 6.97
CA GLY A 133 -6.81 6.20 5.61
C GLY A 133 -8.13 6.68 4.99
N GLY A 134 -8.79 7.69 5.56
CA GLY A 134 -10.13 8.19 5.16
C GLY A 134 -11.29 7.54 5.90
N ARG A 135 -11.02 6.69 6.90
CA ARG A 135 -11.99 6.12 7.81
C ARG A 135 -12.53 7.19 8.77
N GLU A 136 -13.83 7.11 9.05
CA GLU A 136 -14.49 7.99 10.02
C GLU A 136 -13.92 7.76 11.42
N ILE A 137 -13.64 8.84 12.15
CA ILE A 137 -13.21 8.76 13.54
C ILE A 137 -14.42 8.52 14.44
N VAL A 138 -14.52 7.33 15.02
CA VAL A 138 -15.58 7.01 15.99
C VAL A 138 -15.17 7.46 17.38
N ALA A 139 -15.99 8.30 18.01
CA ALA A 139 -15.71 8.80 19.35
C ALA A 139 -15.59 7.66 20.37
N GLY A 140 -14.49 7.65 21.13
CA GLY A 140 -14.22 6.64 22.16
C GLY A 140 -13.56 5.35 21.65
N GLU A 141 -13.34 5.22 20.35
CA GLU A 141 -12.63 4.06 19.78
C GLU A 141 -11.14 4.06 20.11
N LEU A 142 -10.52 5.24 20.09
CA LEU A 142 -9.12 5.43 20.42
C LEU A 142 -8.96 6.17 21.75
N ARG A 143 -7.98 5.73 22.55
CA ARG A 143 -7.43 6.54 23.63
C ARG A 143 -6.34 7.42 23.01
N VAL A 144 -6.67 8.71 22.85
CA VAL A 144 -5.77 9.68 22.22
C VAL A 144 -5.00 10.45 23.30
N PRO A 145 -3.66 10.29 23.40
CA PRO A 145 -2.86 11.05 24.35
C PRO A 145 -2.75 12.52 23.95
N SER A 146 -2.39 13.39 24.91
CA SER A 146 -2.34 14.84 24.69
C SER A 146 -1.37 15.29 23.59
N ASN A 147 -0.33 14.47 23.33
CA ASN A 147 0.68 14.69 22.32
C ASN A 147 0.31 14.10 20.95
N ALA A 148 -0.92 13.61 20.76
CA ALA A 148 -1.40 13.05 19.49
C ALA A 148 -2.46 13.92 18.81
N ARG A 149 -2.49 13.87 17.48
CA ARG A 149 -3.54 14.43 16.61
C ARG A 149 -4.00 13.33 15.68
N VAL A 150 -5.27 12.95 15.77
CA VAL A 150 -5.87 11.92 14.91
C VAL A 150 -6.68 12.62 13.82
N VAL A 151 -6.45 12.22 12.58
CA VAL A 151 -7.15 12.74 11.40
C VAL A 151 -7.60 11.59 10.51
N GLU A 152 -8.77 11.73 9.89
CA GLU A 152 -9.28 10.74 8.95
C GLU A 152 -8.33 10.59 7.76
N ARG A 153 -7.90 11.71 7.18
CA ARG A 153 -6.86 11.75 6.14
C ARG A 153 -5.62 12.48 6.64
N ALA A 154 -4.47 11.82 6.53
CA ALA A 154 -3.18 12.51 6.59
C ALA A 154 -3.14 13.55 5.46
N CYS A 155 -2.70 14.76 5.79
CA CYS A 155 -2.65 15.91 4.89
C CYS A 155 -1.50 15.78 3.89
#